data_AF-A0A929JUA5-F1
#
_entry.id   AF-A0A929JUA5-F1
#
_cell.length_a   1.000
_cell.length_b   1.000
_cell.length_c   1.000
_cell.angle_alpha   90.00
_cell.angle_beta   90.00
_cell.angle_gamma   90.00
#
_symmetry.space_group_name_H-M   'P 1'
#
loop_
_entity.id
_entity.type
_entity.pdbx_description
1 polymer ?
#
loop_
_entity_poly.entity_id
_entity_poly.type
_entity_poly.pdbx_seq_one_letter_code
_entity_poly.pdbx_strand_id
1 'polypeptide(L)' 'MKKSVASIALILFSVVMLRTLQAEVSGPCVNCHTMHNSQGGLPMATYGDTSQNPEGAGSGPKAYLLRGTCFGCHAQITD' A
#
# COMPACT_ATOMS: atom_id res chain seq x y z
N MET A 1 -34.62 29.75 -3.21
CA MET A 1 -34.65 28.93 -1.97
C MET A 1 -34.56 27.43 -2.26
N LYS A 2 -35.50 26.82 -3.00
CA LYS A 2 -35.51 25.36 -3.29
C LYS A 2 -34.21 24.81 -3.90
N LYS A 3 -33.63 25.54 -4.87
CA LYS A 3 -32.35 25.19 -5.52
C LYS A 3 -31.16 25.28 -4.56
N SER A 4 -31.14 26.31 -3.71
CA SER A 4 -30.12 26.51 -2.69
C SER A 4 -30.16 25.43 -1.60
N VAL A 5 -31.37 25.01 -1.19
CA VAL A 5 -31.56 23.91 -0.24
C VAL A 5 -31.07 22.59 -0.81
N ALA A 6 -31.37 22.30 -2.09
CA ALA A 6 -30.89 21.10 -2.76
C ALA A 6 -29.35 21.06 -2.87
N SER A 7 -28.71 22.19 -3.19
CA SER A 7 -27.25 22.28 -3.24
C SER A 7 -26.60 22.10 -1.87
N ILE A 8 -27.16 22.69 -0.81
CA ILE A 8 -26.65 22.52 0.56
C ILE A 8 -26.80 21.05 1.00
N ALA A 9 -27.93 20.41 0.70
CA ALA A 9 -28.14 19.00 1.02
C ALA A 9 -27.15 18.08 0.30
N LEU A 10 -26.85 18.36 -0.98
CA LEU A 10 -25.87 17.59 -1.75
C LEU A 10 -24.44 17.72 -1.17
N ILE A 11 -24.05 18.92 -0.76
CA ILE A 11 -22.74 19.18 -0.14
C ILE A 11 -22.62 18.49 1.22
N LEU A 12 -23.68 18.54 2.04
CA LEU A 12 -23.69 17.84 3.33
C LEU A 12 -23.61 16.32 3.14
N PHE A 13 -24.31 15.78 2.14
CA PHE A 13 -24.26 14.35 1.82
C PHE A 13 -22.87 13.89 1.38
N SER A 14 -22.18 14.66 0.52
CA SER A 14 -20.82 14.32 0.09
C SER A 14 -19.81 14.39 1.23
N VAL A 15 -19.94 15.34 2.17
CA VAL A 15 -19.07 15.41 3.36
C VAL A 15 -19.25 14.22 4.30
N VAL A 16 -20.48 13.70 4.44
CA VAL A 16 -20.74 12.49 5.24
C VAL A 16 -20.09 11.25 4.62
N MET A 17 -20.10 11.14 3.28
CA MET A 17 -19.50 10.01 2.55
C MET A 17 -17.97 10.00 2.59
N LEU A 18 -17.30 11.12 2.89
CA LEU A 18 -15.84 11.17 3.05
C LEU A 18 -15.34 10.48 4.32
N ARG A 19 -16.22 10.25 5.32
CA ARG A 19 -15.84 9.64 6.61
C ARG A 19 -15.51 8.16 6.52
N THR A 20 -15.90 7.47 5.45
CA THR A 20 -15.75 6.01 5.30
C THR A 20 -14.54 5.59 4.48
N LEU A 21 -13.69 6.53 4.04
CA LEU A 21 -12.50 6.22 3.24
C LEU A 21 -11.25 6.15 4.14
N GLN A 22 -11.19 5.15 5.02
CA GLN A 22 -9.93 4.74 5.64
C GLN A 22 -9.18 3.81 4.65
N ALA A 23 -8.28 4.38 3.87
CA ALA A 23 -7.28 3.61 3.13
C ALA A 23 -6.15 3.22 4.11
N GLU A 24 -6.48 2.35 5.06
CA GLU A 24 -5.53 1.78 6.01
C GLU A 24 -4.98 0.47 5.45
N VAL A 25 -3.66 0.31 5.47
CA VAL A 25 -3.03 -0.99 5.23
C VAL A 25 -3.37 -1.89 6.42
N SER A 26 -4.23 -2.88 6.18
CA SER A 26 -4.70 -3.83 7.19
C SER A 26 -4.26 -5.26 6.87
N GLY A 27 -4.19 -6.11 7.88
CA GLY A 27 -3.77 -7.50 7.77
C GLY A 27 -2.37 -7.77 8.33
N PRO A 28 -1.82 -8.99 8.12
CA PRO A 28 -0.54 -9.39 8.68
C PRO A 28 0.62 -8.53 8.17
N CYS A 29 1.42 -7.98 9.09
CA CYS A 29 2.55 -7.11 8.76
C CYS A 29 3.53 -7.77 7.77
N VAL A 30 3.72 -9.09 7.86
CA VAL A 30 4.64 -9.88 7.01
C VAL A 30 4.26 -9.87 5.51
N ASN A 31 3.05 -9.47 5.17
CA ASN A 31 2.63 -9.35 3.77
C ASN A 31 3.25 -8.11 3.10
N CYS A 32 3.54 -7.07 3.88
CA CYS A 32 4.14 -5.82 3.38
C CYS A 32 5.58 -5.64 3.87
N HIS A 33 5.91 -6.18 5.04
CA HIS A 33 7.19 -6.00 5.70
C HIS A 33 8.07 -7.26 5.68
N THR A 34 9.37 -7.04 5.62
CA THR A 34 10.41 -8.04 5.90
C THR A 34 11.47 -7.43 6.79
N MET A 35 11.89 -8.16 7.82
CA MET A 35 12.88 -7.62 8.77
C MET A 35 14.31 -7.71 8.22
N HIS A 36 14.63 -8.85 7.60
CA HIS A 36 15.99 -9.15 7.14
C HIS A 36 16.08 -9.35 5.63
N ASN A 37 14.96 -9.18 4.90
CA ASN A 37 14.84 -9.62 3.51
C ASN A 37 15.23 -11.11 3.32
N SER A 38 15.06 -11.92 4.36
CA SER A 38 15.39 -13.35 4.35
C SER A 38 14.39 -14.13 5.19
N GLN A 39 13.75 -15.14 4.58
CA GLN A 39 12.89 -16.09 5.27
C GLN A 39 13.15 -17.48 4.71
N GLY A 40 13.58 -18.41 5.56
CA GLY A 40 13.99 -19.75 5.10
C GLY A 40 15.18 -19.73 4.12
N GLY A 41 16.03 -18.69 4.20
CA GLY A 41 17.14 -18.47 3.27
C GLY A 41 16.75 -17.83 1.93
N LEU A 42 15.45 -17.60 1.70
CA LEU A 42 14.95 -16.99 0.46
C LEU A 42 14.75 -15.48 0.62
N PRO A 43 14.99 -14.70 -0.45
CA PRO A 43 14.68 -13.27 -0.49
C PRO A 43 13.19 -13.01 -0.27
N MET A 44 12.88 -11.92 0.43
CA MET A 44 11.49 -11.54 0.74
C MET A 44 10.99 -10.31 -0.01
N ALA A 45 11.90 -9.56 -0.65
CA ALA A 45 11.54 -8.41 -1.47
C ALA A 45 11.15 -8.82 -2.89
N THR A 46 9.93 -9.32 -3.02
CA THR A 46 9.38 -9.88 -4.26
C THR A 46 8.50 -8.91 -5.05
N TYR A 47 8.22 -7.72 -4.51
CA TYR A 47 7.27 -6.77 -5.08
C TYR A 47 7.98 -5.56 -5.70
N GLY A 48 8.74 -5.79 -6.76
CA GLY A 48 9.27 -4.71 -7.62
C GLY A 48 10.31 -3.78 -6.98
N ASP A 49 10.95 -4.19 -5.88
CA ASP A 49 12.06 -3.46 -5.26
C ASP A 49 13.41 -4.00 -5.75
N THR A 50 13.66 -3.80 -7.04
CA THR A 50 14.94 -4.10 -7.71
C THR A 50 15.97 -3.01 -7.49
N SER A 51 15.56 -1.80 -7.08
CA SER A 51 16.45 -0.65 -6.89
C SER A 51 17.27 -0.70 -5.60
N GLN A 52 16.75 -1.33 -4.54
CA GLN A 52 17.49 -1.54 -3.29
C GLN A 52 18.33 -2.82 -3.31
N ASN A 53 18.31 -3.56 -4.43
CA ASN A 53 19.15 -4.73 -4.62
C ASN A 53 19.70 -4.77 -6.05
N PRO A 54 20.66 -3.88 -6.39
CA PRO A 54 21.30 -3.87 -7.71
C PRO A 54 22.10 -5.16 -7.99
N GLU A 55 22.48 -5.88 -6.93
CA GLU A 55 22.99 -7.25 -6.99
C GLU A 55 21.79 -8.20 -6.83
N GLY A 56 21.21 -8.61 -7.96
CA GLY A 56 19.89 -9.23 -8.03
C GLY A 56 19.53 -10.23 -6.93
N ALA A 57 18.30 -10.14 -6.44
CA ALA A 57 17.62 -11.23 -5.71
C ALA A 57 18.40 -11.88 -4.54
N GLY A 58 19.28 -11.15 -3.86
CA GLY A 58 19.93 -11.62 -2.64
C GLY A 58 19.03 -11.53 -1.40
N SER A 59 19.25 -12.40 -0.41
CA SER A 59 18.59 -12.37 0.91
C SER A 59 19.29 -11.42 1.91
N GLY A 60 20.10 -10.48 1.40
CA GLY A 60 20.83 -9.50 2.20
C GLY A 60 19.93 -8.38 2.76
N PRO A 61 20.39 -7.66 3.80
CA PRO A 61 19.63 -6.62 4.47
C PRO A 61 19.30 -5.44 3.54
N LYS A 62 18.17 -4.77 3.80
CA LYS A 62 17.67 -3.62 3.05
C LYS A 62 17.62 -2.37 3.90
N ALA A 63 17.64 -1.21 3.24
CA ALA A 63 17.51 0.09 3.89
C ALA A 63 16.14 0.27 4.57
N TYR A 64 15.10 -0.40 4.06
CA TYR A 64 13.75 -0.35 4.60
C TYR A 64 13.21 -1.76 4.81
N LEU A 65 12.34 -1.91 5.81
CA LEU A 65 11.73 -3.20 6.17
C LEU A 65 10.58 -3.57 5.25
N LEU A 66 10.63 -3.18 3.97
CA LEU A 66 9.55 -3.37 3.01
C LEU A 66 9.89 -4.54 2.08
N ARG A 67 8.86 -5.26 1.65
CA ARG A 67 8.97 -6.34 0.67
C ARG A 67 8.92 -5.83 -0.78
N GLY A 68 8.78 -4.52 -0.97
CA GLY A 68 8.52 -3.94 -2.26
C GLY A 68 8.49 -2.43 -2.26
N THR A 69 8.31 -1.88 -3.45
CA THR A 69 8.00 -0.46 -3.63
C THR A 69 6.50 -0.22 -3.48
N CYS A 70 6.10 1.04 -3.32
CA CYS A 70 4.70 1.43 -3.29
C CYS A 70 3.94 0.87 -4.51
N PHE A 71 4.48 1.03 -5.71
CA PHE A 71 3.86 0.47 -6.92
C PHE A 71 3.90 -1.05 -6.96
N GLY A 72 4.99 -1.68 -6.50
CA GLY A 72 5.05 -3.14 -6.45
C GLY A 72 3.98 -3.78 -5.57
N CYS A 73 3.54 -3.10 -4.49
CA CYS A 73 2.47 -3.57 -3.62
C CYS A 73 1.07 -3.05 -4.03
N HIS A 74 0.96 -1.82 -4.55
CA HIS A 74 -0.33 -1.16 -4.81
C HIS A 74 -0.77 -1.13 -6.28
N ALA A 75 0.08 -1.58 -7.22
CA ALA A 75 -0.25 -1.70 -8.64
C ALA A 75 -0.43 -3.15 -9.10
N GLN A 76 -0.62 -4.08 -8.16
CA GLN A 76 -0.95 -5.47 -8.47
C GLN A 76 -2.39 -5.51 -8.98
N ILE A 77 -2.56 -5.33 -10.29
CA ILE A 77 -3.82 -5.62 -10.96
C ILE A 77 -3.98 -7.14 -10.88
N THR A 78 -4.96 -7.60 -10.10
CA THR A 78 -5.38 -8.99 -10.12
C THR A 78 -6.27 -9.19 -11.35
N ASP A 79 -5.82 -9.98 -12.31
CA ASP A 79 -6.67 -10.55 -13.37
C ASP A 79 -7.65 -11.58 -12.80
#